data_AF-A0A9D4LR29-F1
#
_entry.id   AF-A0A9D4LR29-F1
#
_cell.length_a   1.000
_cell.length_b   1.000
_cell.length_c   1.000
_cell.angle_alpha   90.00
_cell.angle_beta   90.00
_cell.angle_gamma   90.00
#
_symmetry.space_group_name_H-M   'P 1'
#
loop_
_entity.id
_entity.type
_entity.pdbx_description
1 polymer ?
#
loop_
_entity_poly.entity_id
_entity_poly.type
_entity_poly.pdbx_seq_one_letter_code
_entity_poly.pdbx_strand_id
1 'polypeptide(L)'
;MKREINKAPFSKDMLRGHTRSSVRNRYALSVKSRCMAEKKAAHKTHQGKIETLKRVMPEVISTIVLCFRGYCGNQCAKNSYVCSGNKRQAKNFMPANVKVKMVASDQEVLKKSIEMVLGPLALEATKLLTTTQKCEAVNRSYQAVVPKNVTFSRNCVGRIHGQVHKLNQGYADSVLEKTSQLKATLTPGSKVIGQIAYEDRSI
;
A
#
# COMPACT_ATOMS: atom_id res chain seq x y z
N MET A 1 -1.74 -6.63 12.89
CA MET A 1 -2.03 -5.24 13.32
C MET A 1 -3.51 -4.95 13.65
N LYS A 2 -4.48 -4.92 12.73
CA LYS A 2 -5.89 -4.59 13.11
C LYS A 2 -6.43 -5.49 14.23
N ARG A 3 -6.22 -6.81 14.11
CA ARG A 3 -6.59 -7.80 15.14
C ARG A 3 -5.85 -7.53 16.45
N GLU A 4 -4.55 -7.28 16.39
CA GLU A 4 -3.73 -6.92 17.57
C GLU A 4 -4.22 -5.67 18.29
N ILE A 5 -4.51 -4.57 17.57
CA ILE A 5 -5.07 -3.35 18.17
C ILE A 5 -6.46 -3.63 18.78
N ASN A 6 -7.25 -4.52 18.17
CA ASN A 6 -8.54 -4.93 18.73
C ASN A 6 -8.42 -5.83 19.97
N LYS A 7 -7.28 -6.50 20.20
CA LYS A 7 -7.02 -7.36 21.37
C LYS A 7 -6.15 -6.70 22.44
N ALA A 8 -5.42 -5.64 22.08
CA ALA A 8 -4.51 -4.89 22.94
C ALA A 8 -5.11 -4.49 24.32
N PRO A 9 -4.34 -4.54 25.41
CA PRO A 9 -4.84 -4.17 26.73
C PRO A 9 -4.83 -2.64 26.92
N PHE A 10 -5.62 -1.91 26.12
CA PHE A 10 -5.78 -0.47 26.27
C PHE A 10 -6.57 -0.12 27.54
N SER A 11 -6.27 1.06 28.10
CA SER A 11 -6.96 1.60 29.26
C SER A 11 -8.47 1.72 29.01
N LYS A 12 -9.25 1.55 30.08
CA LYS A 12 -10.71 1.57 30.00
C LYS A 12 -11.23 2.93 29.50
N ASP A 13 -10.51 4.01 29.73
CA ASP A 13 -10.89 5.36 29.35
C ASP A 13 -10.39 5.80 27.98
N MET A 14 -9.57 4.98 27.29
CA MET A 14 -8.94 5.37 26.03
C MET A 14 -9.95 5.74 24.95
N LEU A 15 -11.03 4.94 24.85
CA LEU A 15 -12.07 5.08 23.84
C LEU A 15 -13.44 5.13 24.53
N ARG A 16 -13.98 6.34 24.72
CA ARG A 16 -15.32 6.56 25.27
C ARG A 16 -16.38 6.54 24.17
N GLY A 17 -17.51 5.85 24.36
CA GLY A 17 -18.65 5.83 23.43
C GLY A 17 -19.57 4.61 23.56
N HIS A 18 -20.81 4.73 23.06
CA HIS A 18 -21.92 3.77 23.21
C HIS A 18 -21.67 2.36 22.65
N THR A 19 -20.67 2.16 21.79
CA THR A 19 -20.31 0.83 21.27
C THR A 19 -18.79 0.68 21.26
N ARG A 20 -18.20 0.43 22.44
CA ARG A 20 -16.74 0.34 22.64
C ARG A 20 -16.05 -0.58 21.62
N SER A 21 -16.68 -1.70 21.25
CA SER A 21 -16.18 -2.63 20.24
C SER A 21 -16.15 -2.03 18.82
N SER A 22 -17.21 -1.34 18.40
CA SER A 22 -17.29 -0.68 17.08
C SER A 22 -16.30 0.48 16.96
N VAL A 23 -16.22 1.33 17.98
CA VAL A 23 -15.27 2.45 18.04
C VAL A 23 -13.84 1.93 17.99
N ARG A 24 -13.52 0.87 18.73
CA ARG A 24 -12.22 0.23 18.72
C ARG A 24 -11.86 -0.36 17.37
N ASN A 25 -12.80 -1.03 16.70
CA ASN A 25 -12.60 -1.56 15.37
C ASN A 25 -12.30 -0.46 14.33
N ARG A 26 -13.03 0.66 14.42
CA ARG A 26 -12.81 1.87 13.60
C ARG A 26 -11.48 2.55 13.89
N TYR A 27 -11.08 2.59 15.16
CA TYR A 27 -9.75 3.07 15.58
C TYR A 27 -8.64 2.21 14.97
N ALA A 28 -8.74 0.87 15.11
CA ALA A 28 -7.79 -0.07 14.53
C ALA A 28 -7.70 0.03 13.00
N LEU A 29 -8.83 0.29 12.32
CA LEU A 29 -8.85 0.57 10.88
C LEU A 29 -8.16 1.89 10.54
N SER A 30 -8.38 2.95 11.32
CA SER A 30 -7.74 4.25 11.12
C SER A 30 -6.22 4.16 11.25
N VAL A 31 -5.73 3.52 12.32
CA VAL A 31 -4.30 3.28 12.51
C VAL A 31 -3.75 2.43 11.36
N LYS A 32 -4.46 1.35 10.97
CA LYS A 32 -4.01 0.49 9.87
C LYS A 32 -3.91 1.20 8.54
N SER A 33 -4.97 1.89 8.14
CA SER A 33 -5.00 2.66 6.90
C SER A 33 -3.86 3.68 6.90
N ARG A 34 -3.65 4.36 8.04
CA ARG A 34 -2.58 5.35 8.18
C ARG A 34 -1.19 4.76 8.00
N CYS A 35 -0.85 3.68 8.70
CA CYS A 35 0.47 3.05 8.58
C CYS A 35 0.72 2.55 7.15
N MET A 36 -0.28 1.97 6.49
CA MET A 36 -0.15 1.50 5.11
C MET A 36 0.07 2.65 4.13
N ALA A 37 -0.64 3.77 4.32
CA ALA A 37 -0.45 4.96 3.50
C ALA A 37 0.95 5.55 3.67
N GLU A 38 1.42 5.69 4.91
CA GLU A 38 2.77 6.19 5.23
C GLU A 38 3.84 5.32 4.60
N LYS A 39 3.72 4.00 4.74
CA LYS A 39 4.64 3.04 4.12
C LYS A 39 4.67 3.18 2.60
N LYS A 40 3.51 3.26 1.95
CA LYS A 40 3.43 3.39 0.49
C LYS A 40 4.03 4.72 0.01
N ALA A 41 3.75 5.81 0.71
CA ALA A 41 4.28 7.13 0.38
C ALA A 41 5.81 7.17 0.58
N ALA A 42 6.31 6.70 1.74
CA ALA A 42 7.74 6.62 2.01
C ALA A 42 8.47 5.71 1.01
N HIS A 43 7.88 4.57 0.64
CA HIS A 43 8.44 3.66 -0.37
C HIS A 43 8.55 4.35 -1.74
N LYS A 44 7.53 5.15 -2.13
CA LYS A 44 7.57 5.96 -3.35
C LYS A 44 8.66 7.04 -3.28
N THR A 45 8.73 7.80 -2.19
CA THR A 45 9.70 8.89 -2.00
C THR A 45 11.15 8.39 -2.03
N HIS A 46 11.43 7.28 -1.35
CA HIS A 46 12.77 6.71 -1.23
C HIS A 46 13.07 5.63 -2.27
N GLN A 47 12.24 5.47 -3.30
CA GLN A 47 12.38 4.48 -4.38
C GLN A 47 12.62 3.05 -3.85
N GLY A 48 11.98 2.70 -2.74
CA GLY A 48 12.12 1.38 -2.10
C GLY A 48 13.46 1.10 -1.42
N LYS A 49 14.34 2.09 -1.22
CA LYS A 49 15.61 1.93 -0.48
C LYS A 49 15.35 1.59 0.98
N ILE A 50 15.43 0.31 1.32
CA ILE A 50 15.03 -0.22 2.63
C ILE A 50 15.88 0.32 3.78
N GLU A 51 17.18 0.47 3.59
CA GLU A 51 18.07 1.00 4.63
C GLU A 51 17.73 2.46 4.99
N THR A 52 17.33 3.27 4.02
CA THR A 52 16.81 4.62 4.28
C THR A 52 15.48 4.56 5.02
N LEU A 53 14.57 3.66 4.60
CA LEU A 53 13.28 3.48 5.26
C LEU A 53 13.44 3.06 6.73
N LYS A 54 14.33 2.11 7.03
CA LYS A 54 14.62 1.68 8.42
C LYS A 54 15.09 2.84 9.31
N ARG A 55 15.81 3.80 8.74
CA ARG A 55 16.33 4.97 9.45
C ARG A 55 15.26 6.01 9.76
N VAL A 56 14.39 6.32 8.81
CA VAL A 56 13.38 7.39 8.95
C VAL A 56 12.09 6.91 9.62
N MET A 57 11.75 5.61 9.49
CA MET A 57 10.47 5.09 9.98
C MET A 57 10.27 5.19 11.51
N PRO A 58 11.29 5.08 12.38
CA PRO A 58 11.11 5.30 13.82
C PRO A 58 10.50 6.66 14.16
N GLU A 59 10.90 7.72 13.45
CA GLU A 59 10.32 9.07 13.63
C GLU A 59 8.89 9.16 13.09
N VAL A 60 8.58 8.43 12.02
CA VAL A 60 7.21 8.31 11.51
C VAL A 60 6.33 7.62 12.54
N ILE A 61 6.81 6.55 13.18
CA ILE A 61 6.07 5.79 14.18
C ILE A 61 5.74 6.68 15.39
N SER A 62 6.72 7.39 15.93
CA SER A 62 6.49 8.31 17.07
C SER A 62 5.49 9.41 16.70
N THR A 63 5.60 9.94 15.48
CA THR A 63 4.69 10.94 14.93
C THR A 63 3.26 10.43 14.80
N ILE A 64 3.06 9.18 14.35
CA ILE A 64 1.73 8.57 14.26
C ILE A 64 1.11 8.44 15.65
N VAL A 65 1.87 7.97 16.65
CA VAL A 65 1.38 7.84 18.04
C VAL A 65 0.94 9.20 18.58
N LEU A 66 1.75 10.24 18.40
CA LEU A 66 1.43 11.61 18.82
C LEU A 66 0.18 12.16 18.09
N CYS A 67 0.05 11.89 16.80
CA CYS A 67 -1.09 12.30 15.99
C CYS A 67 -2.40 11.67 16.49
N PHE A 68 -2.39 10.37 16.81
CA PHE A 68 -3.57 9.68 17.35
C PHE A 68 -3.91 10.10 18.79
N ARG A 69 -2.92 10.58 19.56
CA ARG A 69 -3.15 11.23 20.86
C ARG A 69 -3.82 12.61 20.75
N GLY A 70 -3.79 13.23 19.57
CA GLY A 70 -4.38 14.54 19.30
C GLY A 70 -3.39 15.69 19.11
N TYR A 71 -2.08 15.39 19.07
CA TYR A 71 -1.02 16.37 18.80
C TYR A 71 -0.59 16.32 17.33
N CYS A 72 -1.56 16.45 16.43
CA CYS A 72 -1.25 16.62 15.02
C CYS A 72 -0.92 18.10 14.75
N GLY A 73 0.11 18.35 13.95
CA GLY A 73 0.77 19.65 13.83
C GLY A 73 2.15 19.53 13.19
N ASN A 74 3.10 20.32 13.69
CA ASN A 74 4.48 20.42 13.18
C ASN A 74 5.19 19.06 13.06
N GLN A 75 5.00 18.15 14.02
CA GLN A 75 5.62 16.83 13.97
C GLN A 75 5.12 16.01 12.78
N CYS A 76 3.82 16.08 12.47
CA CYS A 76 3.27 15.48 11.26
C CYS A 76 3.81 16.18 10.02
N ALA A 77 3.82 17.51 9.98
CA ALA A 77 4.34 18.25 8.83
C ALA A 77 5.81 17.91 8.52
N LYS A 78 6.63 17.66 9.55
CA LYS A 78 8.06 17.34 9.39
C LYS A 78 8.30 15.88 8.98
N ASN A 79 7.64 14.94 9.65
CA ASN A 79 8.03 13.52 9.59
C ASN A 79 7.02 12.62 8.90
N SER A 80 5.79 13.09 8.66
CA SER A 80 4.79 12.30 7.95
C SER A 80 4.89 12.48 6.45
N TYR A 81 4.70 11.39 5.71
CA TYR A 81 4.60 11.39 4.26
C TYR A 81 3.14 11.61 3.77
N VAL A 82 2.15 11.58 4.67
CA VAL A 82 0.72 11.58 4.30
C VAL A 82 -0.12 12.62 5.07
N CYS A 83 0.36 13.18 6.19
CA CYS A 83 -0.35 14.27 6.87
C CYS A 83 0.47 15.55 6.78
N SER A 84 -0.18 16.59 6.28
CA SER A 84 0.35 17.95 6.23
C SER A 84 0.43 18.67 7.59
N GLY A 85 0.01 18.04 8.68
CA GLY A 85 0.00 18.66 10.01
C GLY A 85 -1.19 19.56 10.32
N ASN A 86 -2.07 19.83 9.36
CA ASN A 86 -3.18 20.78 9.55
C ASN A 86 -4.43 20.18 10.24
N LYS A 87 -4.40 18.90 10.64
CA LYS A 87 -5.55 18.21 11.24
C LYS A 87 -5.40 18.18 12.76
N ARG A 88 -6.50 18.23 13.53
CA ARG A 88 -6.45 18.10 15.00
C ARG A 88 -6.26 16.65 15.47
N GLN A 89 -6.75 15.68 14.71
CA GLN A 89 -6.57 14.24 14.99
C GLN A 89 -6.84 13.43 13.71
N ALA A 90 -6.15 12.31 13.50
CA ALA A 90 -6.43 11.41 12.39
C ALA A 90 -7.80 10.72 12.59
N LYS A 91 -8.85 11.29 11.98
CA LYS A 91 -10.24 10.85 12.15
C LYS A 91 -10.80 9.97 11.03
N ASN A 92 -9.98 9.48 10.09
CA ASN A 92 -10.45 8.91 8.82
C ASN A 92 -11.60 7.88 8.95
N PHE A 93 -11.64 7.07 10.01
CA PHE A 93 -12.76 6.15 10.26
C PHE A 93 -13.41 6.33 11.64
N MET A 94 -12.99 7.35 12.40
CA MET A 94 -13.49 7.61 13.76
C MET A 94 -14.77 8.45 13.72
N PRO A 95 -15.78 8.14 14.56
CA PRO A 95 -16.96 9.00 14.69
C PRO A 95 -16.58 10.41 15.20
N ALA A 96 -17.31 11.44 14.76
CA ALA A 96 -16.99 12.85 15.05
C ALA A 96 -16.85 13.18 16.55
N ASN A 97 -17.67 12.51 17.38
CA ASN A 97 -17.82 12.80 18.81
C ASN A 97 -16.88 11.99 19.72
N VAL A 98 -16.06 11.09 19.16
CA VAL A 98 -15.15 10.27 19.95
C VAL A 98 -13.82 11.01 20.14
N LYS A 99 -13.50 11.33 21.39
CA LYS A 99 -12.18 11.83 21.79
C LYS A 99 -11.37 10.66 22.35
N VAL A 100 -10.18 10.45 21.81
CA VAL A 100 -9.25 9.42 22.31
C VAL A 100 -8.44 10.03 23.46
N LYS A 101 -8.40 9.35 24.61
CA LYS A 101 -7.60 9.77 25.77
C LYS A 101 -6.54 8.71 26.09
N MET A 102 -5.33 8.87 25.56
CA MET A 102 -4.27 7.88 25.76
C MET A 102 -3.44 8.18 27.01
N VAL A 103 -3.23 7.18 27.86
CA VAL A 103 -2.18 7.23 28.90
C VAL A 103 -0.82 6.77 28.33
N ALA A 104 0.25 6.86 29.12
CA ALA A 104 1.59 6.45 28.69
C ALA A 104 1.65 4.96 28.28
N SER A 105 1.00 4.08 29.03
CA SER A 105 0.93 2.64 28.70
C SER A 105 0.21 2.38 27.37
N ASP A 106 -0.86 3.12 27.06
CA ASP A 106 -1.57 3.00 25.78
C ASP A 106 -0.70 3.41 24.59
N GLN A 107 0.17 4.41 24.79
CA GLN A 107 1.11 4.86 23.76
C GLN A 107 2.12 3.77 23.42
N GLU A 108 2.68 3.09 24.43
CA GLU A 108 3.60 1.98 24.22
C GLU A 108 2.93 0.79 23.53
N VAL A 109 1.70 0.45 23.92
CA VAL A 109 0.93 -0.62 23.27
C VAL A 109 0.63 -0.28 21.81
N LEU A 110 0.28 0.98 21.53
CA LEU A 110 0.05 1.45 20.16
C LEU A 110 1.35 1.43 19.34
N LYS A 111 2.46 1.89 19.90
CA LYS A 111 3.78 1.90 19.27
C LYS A 111 4.19 0.49 18.84
N LYS A 112 4.16 -0.47 19.77
CA LYS A 112 4.41 -1.90 19.47
C LYS A 112 3.48 -2.44 18.38
N SER A 113 2.22 -2.02 18.40
CA SER A 113 1.26 -2.43 17.37
C SER A 113 1.60 -1.89 15.98
N ILE A 114 2.14 -0.66 15.90
CA ILE A 114 2.56 -0.03 14.65
C ILE A 114 3.87 -0.64 14.13
N GLU A 115 4.80 -0.97 15.04
CA GLU A 115 6.09 -1.61 14.72
C GLU A 115 5.92 -2.95 13.99
N MET A 116 4.82 -3.67 14.19
CA MET A 116 4.52 -4.87 13.40
C MET A 116 4.38 -4.62 11.88
N VAL A 117 4.20 -3.37 11.44
CA VAL A 117 4.03 -3.01 10.03
C VAL A 117 5.14 -2.10 9.53
N LEU A 118 5.59 -1.18 10.39
CA LEU A 118 6.58 -0.15 10.09
C LEU A 118 7.95 -0.40 10.75
N GLY A 119 8.06 -1.41 11.61
CA GLY A 119 9.33 -1.79 12.24
C GLY A 119 10.31 -2.41 11.24
N PRO A 120 11.60 -2.48 11.59
CA PRO A 120 12.67 -2.85 10.67
C PRO A 120 12.49 -4.26 10.08
N LEU A 121 12.08 -5.23 10.90
CA LEU A 121 11.80 -6.61 10.45
C LEU A 121 10.63 -6.66 9.46
N ALA A 122 9.56 -5.90 9.75
CA ALA A 122 8.39 -5.83 8.88
C ALA A 122 8.72 -5.14 7.56
N LEU A 123 9.54 -4.08 7.58
CA LEU A 123 10.02 -3.40 6.37
C LEU A 123 10.85 -4.33 5.49
N GLU A 124 11.76 -5.11 6.07
CA GLU A 124 12.56 -6.09 5.32
C GLU A 124 11.67 -7.15 4.66
N ALA A 125 10.76 -7.74 5.43
CA ALA A 125 9.85 -8.78 4.94
C ALA A 125 8.90 -8.29 3.82
N THR A 126 8.70 -6.99 3.70
CA THR A 126 7.76 -6.40 2.75
C THR A 126 8.43 -5.39 1.81
N LYS A 127 9.73 -5.55 1.58
CA LYS A 127 10.54 -4.60 0.82
C LYS A 127 10.07 -4.33 -0.60
N LEU A 128 9.47 -5.34 -1.24
CA LEU A 128 8.96 -5.25 -2.60
C LEU A 128 7.60 -4.55 -2.67
N LEU A 129 6.97 -4.23 -1.53
CA LEU A 129 5.63 -3.66 -1.43
C LEU A 129 4.59 -4.41 -2.29
N THR A 130 4.78 -5.72 -2.44
CA THR A 130 3.87 -6.61 -3.15
C THR A 130 2.80 -7.15 -2.21
N THR A 131 1.68 -7.58 -2.78
CA THR A 131 0.61 -8.25 -2.04
C THR A 131 0.43 -9.65 -2.61
N THR A 132 -0.10 -10.58 -1.82
CA THR A 132 -0.44 -11.91 -2.30
C THR A 132 -1.31 -11.85 -3.56
N GLN A 133 -2.28 -10.94 -3.60
CA GLN A 133 -3.13 -10.70 -4.77
C GLN A 133 -2.34 -10.29 -6.01
N LYS A 134 -1.33 -9.41 -5.86
CA LYS A 134 -0.42 -9.06 -6.96
C LYS A 134 0.41 -10.25 -7.42
N CYS A 135 1.00 -11.00 -6.49
CA CYS A 135 1.79 -12.18 -6.81
C CYS A 135 0.95 -13.25 -7.53
N GLU A 136 -0.26 -13.52 -7.05
CA GLU A 136 -1.19 -14.44 -7.70
C GLU A 136 -1.62 -13.96 -9.08
N ALA A 137 -1.90 -12.66 -9.25
CA ALA A 137 -2.26 -12.11 -10.55
C ALA A 137 -1.13 -12.29 -11.57
N VAL A 138 0.12 -12.06 -11.18
CA VAL A 138 1.30 -12.29 -12.03
C VAL A 138 1.45 -13.78 -12.34
N ASN A 139 1.33 -14.66 -11.35
CA ASN A 139 1.42 -16.11 -11.55
C ASN A 139 0.31 -16.65 -12.47
N ARG A 140 -0.93 -16.18 -12.31
CA ARG A 140 -2.04 -16.51 -13.22
C ARG A 140 -1.75 -16.03 -14.64
N SER A 141 -1.18 -14.83 -14.78
CA SER A 141 -0.80 -14.29 -16.09
C SER A 141 0.28 -15.13 -16.77
N TYR A 142 1.26 -15.64 -16.03
CA TYR A 142 2.25 -16.57 -16.57
C TYR A 142 1.65 -17.91 -16.96
N GLN A 143 0.75 -18.47 -16.14
CA GLN A 143 0.06 -19.72 -16.46
C GLN A 143 -0.83 -19.59 -17.70
N ALA A 144 -1.40 -18.42 -17.96
CA ALA A 144 -2.18 -18.16 -19.18
C ALA A 144 -1.31 -18.23 -20.45
N VAL A 145 -0.06 -17.75 -20.39
CA VAL A 145 0.86 -17.80 -21.53
C VAL A 145 1.70 -19.07 -21.58
N VAL A 146 1.93 -19.75 -20.46
CA VAL A 146 2.66 -21.02 -20.38
C VAL A 146 1.85 -21.99 -19.49
N PRO A 147 0.83 -22.66 -20.06
CA PRO A 147 0.03 -23.63 -19.34
C PRO A 147 0.86 -24.83 -18.90
N LYS A 148 0.52 -25.42 -17.75
CA LYS A 148 1.27 -26.53 -17.14
C LYS A 148 1.28 -27.82 -17.97
N ASN A 149 0.30 -27.98 -18.85
CA ASN A 149 0.10 -29.16 -19.69
C ASN A 149 0.75 -29.04 -21.08
N VAL A 150 1.46 -27.95 -21.37
CA VAL A 150 2.07 -27.72 -22.69
C VAL A 150 3.53 -27.30 -22.53
N THR A 151 4.43 -28.03 -23.21
CA THR A 151 5.87 -27.74 -23.20
C THR A 151 6.25 -26.83 -24.37
N PHE A 152 6.75 -25.64 -24.07
CA PHE A 152 7.20 -24.65 -25.06
C PHE A 152 8.73 -24.59 -25.15
N SER A 153 9.38 -25.66 -25.59
CA SER A 153 10.86 -25.76 -25.59
C SER A 153 11.57 -24.65 -26.38
N ARG A 154 11.00 -24.21 -27.50
CA ARG A 154 11.62 -23.19 -28.38
C ARG A 154 11.27 -21.75 -28.01
N ASN A 155 10.11 -21.49 -27.41
CA ASN A 155 9.57 -20.13 -27.27
C ASN A 155 9.04 -19.76 -25.87
N CYS A 156 9.22 -20.63 -24.86
CA CYS A 156 8.79 -20.34 -23.47
C CYS A 156 9.32 -18.99 -22.97
N VAL A 157 10.61 -18.74 -23.14
CA VAL A 157 11.30 -17.52 -22.70
C VAL A 157 10.66 -16.28 -23.36
N GLY A 158 10.46 -16.31 -24.68
CA GLY A 158 9.82 -15.22 -25.41
C GLY A 158 8.38 -14.95 -24.97
N ARG A 159 7.61 -16.01 -24.65
CA ARG A 159 6.24 -15.88 -24.13
C ARG A 159 6.22 -15.23 -22.75
N ILE A 160 7.13 -15.63 -21.85
CA ILE A 160 7.25 -15.04 -20.51
C ILE A 160 7.67 -13.58 -20.60
N HIS A 161 8.74 -13.24 -21.32
CA HIS A 161 9.17 -11.85 -21.48
C HIS A 161 8.09 -10.99 -22.14
N GLY A 162 7.42 -11.53 -23.15
CA GLY A 162 6.30 -10.87 -23.81
C GLY A 162 5.18 -10.51 -22.84
N GLN A 163 4.89 -11.39 -21.87
CA GLN A 163 3.87 -11.15 -20.84
C GLN A 163 4.35 -10.21 -19.74
N VAL A 164 5.62 -10.31 -19.30
CA VAL A 164 6.22 -9.38 -18.33
C VAL A 164 6.14 -7.94 -18.85
N HIS A 165 6.48 -7.73 -20.13
CA HIS A 165 6.38 -6.42 -20.77
C HIS A 165 4.96 -5.85 -20.72
N LYS A 166 3.94 -6.67 -21.03
CA LYS A 166 2.52 -6.27 -20.97
C LYS A 166 2.08 -5.92 -19.55
N LEU A 167 2.52 -6.68 -18.55
CA LEU A 167 2.17 -6.42 -17.15
C LEU A 167 2.81 -5.14 -16.59
N ASN A 168 3.96 -4.74 -17.13
CA ASN A 168 4.69 -3.54 -16.69
C ASN A 168 4.22 -2.27 -17.41
N GLN A 169 4.04 -2.33 -18.73
CA GLN A 169 3.68 -1.16 -19.57
C GLN A 169 2.17 -0.99 -19.73
N GLY A 170 1.38 -2.05 -19.54
CA GLY A 170 -0.01 -2.09 -20.02
C GLY A 170 -0.12 -2.75 -21.40
N TYR A 171 -1.34 -3.15 -21.77
CA TYR A 171 -1.56 -3.94 -22.98
C TYR A 171 -1.43 -3.09 -24.25
N ALA A 172 -2.08 -1.92 -24.33
CA ALA A 172 -1.97 -1.01 -25.48
C ALA A 172 -0.53 -0.55 -25.73
N ASP A 173 0.11 0.05 -24.73
CA ASP A 173 1.48 0.57 -24.83
C ASP A 173 2.47 -0.52 -25.20
N SER A 174 2.33 -1.71 -24.61
CA SER A 174 3.17 -2.85 -24.98
C SER A 174 3.01 -3.26 -26.44
N VAL A 175 1.83 -3.14 -27.03
CA VAL A 175 1.60 -3.50 -28.43
C VAL A 175 2.22 -2.43 -29.32
N LEU A 176 1.92 -1.15 -29.06
CA LEU A 176 2.46 -0.03 -29.83
C LEU A 176 4.00 -0.04 -29.85
N GLU A 177 4.64 -0.22 -28.70
CA GLU A 177 6.10 -0.24 -28.59
C GLU A 177 6.72 -1.41 -29.38
N LYS A 178 6.15 -2.62 -29.26
CA LYS A 178 6.63 -3.79 -30.01
C LYS A 178 6.46 -3.61 -31.51
N THR A 179 5.32 -3.10 -31.95
CA THR A 179 5.05 -2.89 -33.37
C THR A 179 5.96 -1.80 -33.95
N SER A 180 6.19 -0.71 -33.20
CA SER A 180 7.14 0.35 -33.55
C SER A 180 8.56 -0.19 -33.72
N GLN A 181 9.04 -1.01 -32.78
CA GLN A 181 10.38 -1.60 -32.85
C GLN A 181 10.55 -2.57 -34.03
N LEU A 182 9.48 -3.27 -34.39
CA LEU A 182 9.45 -4.15 -35.56
C LEU A 182 9.26 -3.40 -36.89
N LYS A 183 9.10 -2.08 -36.87
CA LYS A 183 8.73 -1.24 -38.03
C LYS A 183 7.49 -1.77 -38.76
N ALA A 184 6.59 -2.42 -38.02
CA ALA A 184 5.34 -2.92 -38.54
C ALA A 184 4.26 -1.84 -38.44
N THR A 185 3.26 -1.89 -39.30
CA THR A 185 2.08 -1.01 -39.22
C THR A 185 0.91 -1.81 -38.67
N LEU A 186 0.18 -1.23 -37.71
CA LEU A 186 -1.10 -1.81 -37.29
C LEU A 186 -2.15 -1.51 -38.38
N THR A 187 -2.87 -2.53 -38.82
CA THR A 187 -3.90 -2.38 -39.85
C THR A 187 -5.03 -1.45 -39.35
N PRO A 188 -5.30 -0.33 -40.04
CA PRO A 188 -6.41 0.57 -39.70
C PRO A 188 -7.75 -0.17 -39.59
N GLY A 189 -8.55 0.16 -38.57
CA GLY A 189 -9.86 -0.47 -38.34
C GLY A 189 -9.82 -1.88 -37.72
N SER A 190 -8.63 -2.44 -37.44
CA SER A 190 -8.54 -3.69 -36.70
C SER A 190 -9.10 -3.57 -35.28
N LYS A 191 -9.61 -4.68 -34.73
CA LYS A 191 -10.11 -4.74 -33.34
C LYS A 191 -9.06 -4.27 -32.32
N VAL A 192 -7.78 -4.50 -32.62
CA VAL A 192 -6.65 -4.07 -31.77
C VAL A 192 -6.56 -2.54 -31.71
N ILE A 193 -6.67 -1.84 -32.84
CA ILE A 193 -6.70 -0.38 -32.86
C ILE A 193 -7.95 0.15 -32.15
N GLY A 194 -9.09 -0.51 -32.33
CA GLY A 194 -10.32 -0.15 -31.60
C GLY A 194 -10.18 -0.24 -30.08
N GLN A 195 -9.47 -1.26 -29.58
CA GLN A 195 -9.19 -1.42 -28.15
C GLN A 195 -8.18 -0.40 -27.63
N ILE A 196 -7.10 -0.13 -28.38
CA ILE A 196 -6.10 0.90 -28.03
C ILE A 196 -6.77 2.28 -27.95
N ALA A 197 -7.57 2.64 -28.96
CA ALA A 197 -8.28 3.92 -29.01
C ALA A 197 -9.38 4.08 -27.94
N TYR A 198 -9.88 2.97 -27.39
CA TYR A 198 -10.83 2.98 -26.28
C TYR A 198 -10.12 3.23 -24.94
N GLU A 199 -8.97 2.60 -24.70
CA GLU A 199 -8.17 2.80 -23.49
C GLU A 199 -7.71 4.27 -23.35
N ASP A 200 -7.30 4.91 -24.44
CA ASP A 200 -6.89 6.33 -24.47
C ASP A 200 -8.02 7.32 -24.09
N ARG A 201 -9.29 6.95 -24.30
CA ARG A 201 -10.45 7.80 -23.97
C ARG A 201 -10.92 7.65 -22.52
N SER A 202 -10.35 6.70 -21.78
CA SER A 202 -10.78 6.34 -20.43
C SER A 202 -9.87 6.87 -19.31
N ILE A 203 -8.96 7.79 -19.66
CA ILE A 203 -8.06 8.52 -18.75
C ILE A 203 -8.56 9.95 -18.56
#